data_AF-A0A7C7KRV0-F1
#
_entry.id   AF-A0A7C7KRV0-F1
#
_cell.length_a   1.000
_cell.length_b   1.000
_cell.length_c   1.000
_cell.angle_alpha   90.00
_cell.angle_beta   90.00
_cell.angle_gamma   90.00
#
_symmetry.space_group_name_H-M   'P 1'
#
loop_
_entity.id
_entity.type
_entity.pdbx_description
1 polymer ?
#
loop_
_entity_poly.entity_id
_entity_poly.type
_entity_poly.pdbx_seq_one_letter_code
_entity_poly.pdbx_strand_id
1 'polypeptide(L)'
;MAHIHVPDEVSVCHLPRSRKANLLIGAFIVVGFLSFVLRWRQDPQAAWISYITNWLYFTSVSMGGLLLAIATWITKAKWNWSIRRISQSFVAFLPLSFLLMIPMLSLGESYFPWIEMMADDPVVQNKSAYLNMPFLVTRNLLGLALLFGVALYFVYLALRPDMGLS
;
A
#
# COMPACT_ATOMS: atom_id res chain seq x y z
N MET A 1 18.73 -33.90 -28.77
CA MET A 1 18.44 -32.55 -28.23
C MET A 1 17.35 -31.94 -29.09
N ALA A 2 16.14 -31.75 -28.56
CA ALA A 2 15.01 -31.26 -29.36
C ALA A 2 15.27 -29.79 -29.77
N HIS A 3 15.25 -29.53 -31.07
CA HIS A 3 15.45 -28.20 -31.64
C HIS A 3 14.14 -27.41 -31.47
N ILE A 4 13.95 -26.81 -30.30
CA ILE A 4 12.78 -25.95 -30.02
C ILE A 4 13.00 -24.64 -30.77
N HIS A 5 12.22 -24.41 -31.83
CA HIS A 5 12.23 -23.15 -32.56
C HIS A 5 11.68 -22.05 -31.63
N VAL A 6 12.58 -21.21 -31.12
CA VAL A 6 12.21 -20.00 -30.38
C VAL A 6 11.98 -18.91 -31.43
N PRO A 7 10.77 -18.33 -31.54
CA PRO A 7 10.51 -17.26 -32.48
C PRO A 7 11.41 -16.05 -32.18
N ASP A 8 11.98 -15.44 -33.22
CA ASP A 8 12.85 -14.27 -33.09
C ASP A 8 12.10 -13.02 -32.58
N GLU A 9 10.77 -13.00 -32.69
CA GLU A 9 9.89 -11.93 -32.21
C GLU A 9 8.71 -12.51 -31.40
N VAL A 10 8.65 -12.18 -30.11
CA VAL A 10 7.48 -12.45 -29.27
C VAL A 10 6.52 -11.28 -29.41
N SER A 11 5.42 -11.47 -30.13
CA SER A 11 4.39 -10.43 -30.29
C SER A 11 3.85 -9.99 -28.93
N VAL A 12 4.10 -8.74 -28.55
CA VAL A 12 3.57 -8.17 -27.31
C VAL A 12 2.06 -8.02 -27.46
N CYS A 13 1.29 -8.86 -26.76
CA CYS A 13 -0.16 -8.73 -26.76
C CYS A 13 -0.56 -7.53 -25.88
N HIS A 14 -0.76 -6.38 -26.52
CA HIS A 14 -1.35 -5.22 -25.86
C HIS A 14 -2.85 -5.47 -25.66
N LEU A 15 -3.24 -5.82 -24.44
CA LEU A 15 -4.65 -5.87 -24.09
C LEU A 15 -5.22 -4.45 -24.15
N PRO A 16 -6.22 -4.18 -25.02
CA PRO A 16 -6.81 -2.86 -25.11
C PRO A 16 -7.48 -2.50 -23.78
N ARG A 17 -7.25 -1.28 -23.28
CA ARG A 17 -7.93 -0.78 -22.08
C ARG A 17 -9.44 -0.78 -22.32
N SER A 18 -10.18 -1.59 -21.55
CA SER A 18 -11.64 -1.62 -21.64
C SER A 18 -12.23 -0.35 -21.03
N ARG A 19 -12.90 0.46 -21.87
CA ARG A 19 -13.61 1.68 -21.43
C ARG A 19 -14.66 1.37 -20.35
N LYS A 20 -15.33 0.21 -20.44
CA LYS A 20 -16.34 -0.24 -19.46
C LYS A 20 -15.70 -0.53 -18.10
N ALA A 21 -14.55 -1.21 -18.09
CA ALA A 21 -13.84 -1.51 -16.85
C ALA A 21 -13.37 -0.23 -16.13
N ASN A 22 -12.80 0.72 -16.88
CA ASN A 22 -12.40 2.01 -16.31
C ASN A 22 -13.58 2.80 -15.75
N LEU A 23 -14.73 2.76 -16.42
CA LEU A 23 -15.95 3.43 -15.96
C LEU A 23 -16.47 2.80 -14.66
N LEU A 24 -16.48 1.46 -14.57
CA LEU A 24 -16.87 0.76 -13.34
C LEU A 24 -15.94 1.08 -12.17
N ILE A 25 -14.62 1.07 -12.40
CA ILE A 25 -13.63 1.44 -11.38
C ILE A 25 -13.87 2.88 -10.91
N GLY A 26 -14.06 3.81 -11.84
CA GLY A 26 -14.37 5.21 -11.52
C GLY A 26 -15.66 5.35 -10.71
N ALA A 27 -16.72 4.61 -11.06
CA ALA A 27 -17.97 4.61 -10.32
C ALA A 27 -17.78 4.13 -8.88
N PHE A 28 -17.02 3.06 -8.64
CA PHE A 28 -16.74 2.58 -7.28
C PHE A 28 -15.91 3.57 -6.46
N ILE A 29 -14.94 4.26 -7.07
CA ILE A 29 -14.18 5.31 -6.39
C ILE A 29 -15.11 6.45 -5.96
N VAL A 30 -16.02 6.88 -6.84
CA VAL A 30 -16.99 7.93 -6.55
C VAL A 30 -17.94 7.51 -5.42
N VAL A 31 -18.47 6.28 -5.45
CA VAL A 31 -19.33 5.75 -4.40
C VAL A 31 -18.60 5.68 -3.05
N GLY A 32 -17.34 5.21 -3.04
CA GLY A 32 -16.51 5.17 -1.84
C GLY A 32 -16.19 6.55 -1.28
N PHE A 33 -15.95 7.53 -2.14
CA PHE A 33 -15.72 8.92 -1.72
C PHE A 33 -17.00 9.54 -1.15
N LEU A 34 -18.13 9.37 -1.83
CA LEU A 34 -19.45 9.84 -1.36
C LEU A 34 -19.82 9.23 -0.02
N SER A 35 -19.61 7.93 0.18
CA SER A 35 -19.92 7.28 1.46
C SER A 35 -19.06 7.83 2.60
N PHE A 36 -17.78 8.11 2.35
CA PHE A 36 -16.90 8.78 3.32
C PHE A 36 -17.39 10.20 3.65
N VAL A 37 -17.71 11.02 2.64
CA VAL A 37 -18.20 12.40 2.84
C VAL A 37 -19.54 12.43 3.58
N LEU A 38 -20.45 11.50 3.29
CA LEU A 38 -21.71 11.36 4.01
C LEU A 38 -21.47 10.99 5.47
N ARG A 39 -20.59 10.02 5.73
CA ARG A 39 -20.25 9.60 7.10
C ARG A 39 -19.59 10.73 7.88
N TRP A 40 -18.69 11.47 7.23
CA TRP A 40 -18.00 12.63 7.80
C TRP A 40 -18.96 13.70 8.32
N ARG A 41 -20.04 13.98 7.58
CA ARG A 41 -21.04 14.98 7.99
C ARG A 41 -21.92 14.52 9.16
N GLN A 42 -22.06 13.21 9.37
CA GLN A 42 -22.87 12.65 10.44
C GLN A 42 -22.08 12.49 11.73
N ASP A 43 -20.92 11.84 11.63
CA ASP A 43 -20.04 11.51 12.75
C ASP A 43 -18.58 11.51 12.24
N PRO A 44 -17.85 12.62 12.47
CA PRO A 44 -16.46 12.75 12.04
C PRO A 44 -15.55 11.68 12.66
N GLN A 45 -15.80 11.28 13.92
CA GLN A 45 -14.96 10.31 14.62
C GLN A 45 -15.13 8.92 14.01
N ALA A 46 -16.38 8.49 13.79
CA ALA A 46 -16.64 7.21 13.14
C ALA A 46 -16.15 7.16 11.68
N ALA A 47 -16.18 8.30 10.97
CA ALA A 47 -15.64 8.40 9.62
C ALA A 47 -14.12 8.14 9.61
N TRP A 48 -13.38 8.75 10.53
CA TRP A 48 -11.94 8.55 10.66
C TRP A 48 -11.57 7.13 11.06
N ILE A 49 -12.25 6.54 12.06
CA ILE A 49 -12.01 5.15 12.46
C ILE A 49 -12.17 4.22 11.25
N SER A 50 -13.27 4.40 10.49
CA SER A 50 -13.53 3.62 9.28
C SER A 50 -12.46 3.83 8.20
N TYR A 51 -11.97 5.06 8.03
CA TYR A 51 -10.89 5.39 7.11
C TYR A 51 -9.60 4.66 7.47
N ILE A 52 -9.21 4.70 8.74
CA ILE A 52 -7.98 4.09 9.24
C ILE A 52 -8.04 2.56 9.13
N THR A 53 -9.16 1.95 9.52
CA THR A 53 -9.35 0.50 9.41
C THR A 53 -9.24 0.05 7.96
N ASN A 54 -9.88 0.76 7.02
CA ASN A 54 -9.78 0.46 5.59
C ASN A 54 -8.35 0.64 5.08
N TRP A 55 -7.71 1.75 5.41
CA TRP A 55 -6.32 2.00 5.02
C TRP A 55 -5.39 0.88 5.51
N LEU A 56 -5.50 0.49 6.78
CA LEU A 56 -4.69 -0.58 7.37
C LEU A 56 -4.96 -1.93 6.69
N TYR A 57 -6.23 -2.25 6.43
CA TYR A 57 -6.63 -3.49 5.76
C TYR A 57 -6.01 -3.60 4.37
N PHE A 58 -6.24 -2.62 3.48
CA PHE A 58 -5.75 -2.69 2.10
C PHE A 58 -4.21 -2.59 2.02
N THR A 59 -3.59 -1.83 2.91
CA THR A 59 -2.13 -1.76 3.01
C THR A 59 -1.55 -3.11 3.45
N SER A 60 -2.17 -3.78 4.42
CA SER A 60 -1.75 -5.11 4.89
C SER A 60 -1.91 -6.18 3.81
N VAL A 61 -3.03 -6.16 3.06
CA VAL A 61 -3.23 -7.05 1.90
C VAL A 61 -2.15 -6.83 0.85
N SER A 62 -1.84 -5.56 0.56
CA SER A 62 -0.84 -5.20 -0.45
C SER A 62 0.56 -5.66 -0.05
N MET A 63 0.94 -5.43 1.21
CA MET A 63 2.22 -5.87 1.75
C MET A 63 2.28 -7.40 1.87
N GLY A 64 1.19 -8.07 2.23
CA GLY A 64 1.09 -9.53 2.30
C GLY A 64 1.31 -10.19 0.94
N GLY A 65 0.70 -9.66 -0.12
CA GLY A 65 0.93 -10.10 -1.49
C GLY A 65 2.40 -9.97 -1.91
N LEU A 66 3.02 -8.84 -1.57
CA LEU A 66 4.43 -8.61 -1.84
C LEU A 66 5.35 -9.56 -1.03
N LEU A 67 5.05 -9.78 0.24
CA LEU A 67 5.83 -10.70 1.09
C LEU A 67 5.81 -12.12 0.53
N LEU A 68 4.68 -12.58 -0.02
CA LEU A 68 4.61 -13.85 -0.74
C LEU A 68 5.52 -13.87 -1.98
N ALA A 69 5.56 -12.77 -2.76
CA ALA A 69 6.47 -12.64 -3.89
C ALA A 69 7.95 -12.71 -3.45
N ILE A 70 8.30 -12.05 -2.35
CA ILE A 70 9.67 -12.05 -1.81
C ILE A 70 10.03 -13.46 -1.28
N ALA A 71 9.15 -14.09 -0.51
CA ALA A 71 9.40 -15.42 0.06
C ALA A 71 9.61 -16.48 -1.03
N THR A 72 8.78 -16.46 -2.07
CA THR A 72 8.91 -17.37 -3.21
C THR A 72 10.16 -17.08 -4.06
N TRP A 73 10.62 -15.83 -4.08
CA TRP A 73 11.88 -15.45 -4.72
C TRP A 73 13.10 -16.01 -3.97
N ILE A 74 13.15 -15.80 -2.65
CA ILE A 74 14.27 -16.25 -1.80
C ILE A 74 14.39 -17.79 -1.83
N THR A 75 13.25 -18.48 -1.77
CA THR A 75 13.21 -19.96 -1.80
C THR A 75 13.38 -20.55 -3.19
N LYS A 76 13.49 -19.73 -4.24
CA LYS A 76 13.57 -20.16 -5.65
C LYS A 76 12.43 -21.12 -6.03
N ALA A 77 11.22 -20.82 -5.55
CA ALA A 77 10.05 -21.67 -5.77
C ALA A 77 9.68 -21.76 -7.26
N LYS A 78 9.60 -22.99 -7.79
CA LYS A 78 9.28 -23.25 -9.21
C LYS A 78 7.78 -23.21 -9.53
N TRP A 79 6.92 -23.48 -8.55
CA TRP A 79 5.46 -23.51 -8.72
C TRP A 79 4.82 -22.12 -8.80
N ASN A 80 5.55 -21.08 -8.40
CA ASN A 80 5.10 -19.69 -8.32
C ASN A 80 4.85 -19.05 -9.69
N TRP A 81 5.17 -19.70 -10.82
CA TRP A 81 5.13 -19.04 -12.13
C TRP A 81 3.81 -18.30 -12.44
N SER A 82 2.66 -18.92 -12.13
CA SER A 82 1.34 -18.31 -12.34
C SER A 82 0.97 -17.22 -11.33
N ILE A 83 1.49 -17.29 -10.10
CA ILE A 83 1.11 -16.38 -9.00
C ILE A 83 2.09 -15.21 -8.88
N ARG A 84 3.31 -15.34 -9.39
CA ARG A 84 4.40 -14.34 -9.29
C ARG A 84 3.95 -12.95 -9.69
N ARG A 85 3.27 -12.80 -10.82
CA ARG A 85 2.79 -11.50 -11.32
C ARG A 85 1.62 -10.97 -10.52
N ILE A 86 0.74 -11.85 -10.05
CA ILE A 86 -0.41 -11.47 -9.22
C ILE A 86 0.11 -10.94 -7.88
N SER A 87 1.05 -11.63 -7.23
CA SER A 87 1.67 -11.18 -5.99
C SER A 87 2.45 -9.86 -6.15
N GLN A 88 3.12 -9.66 -7.28
CA GLN A 88 3.82 -8.40 -7.58
C GLN A 88 2.87 -7.22 -7.86
N SER A 89 1.68 -7.45 -8.43
CA SER A 89 0.76 -6.38 -8.79
C SER A 89 0.18 -5.64 -7.58
N PHE A 90 0.10 -6.30 -6.42
CA PHE A 90 -0.32 -5.69 -5.15
C PHE A 90 0.53 -4.48 -4.75
N VAL A 91 1.79 -4.39 -5.20
CA VAL A 91 2.66 -3.24 -4.90
C VAL A 91 2.10 -1.92 -5.45
N ALA A 92 1.26 -1.97 -6.49
CA ALA A 92 0.71 -0.78 -7.15
C ALA A 92 -0.18 0.05 -6.22
N PHE A 93 -0.69 -0.54 -5.13
CA PHE A 93 -1.47 0.18 -4.12
C PHE A 93 -0.61 0.94 -3.11
N LEU A 94 0.67 0.57 -2.92
CA LEU A 94 1.53 1.19 -1.89
C LEU A 94 1.74 2.70 -2.06
N PRO A 95 1.97 3.24 -3.28
CA PRO A 95 2.06 4.69 -3.47
C PRO A 95 0.76 5.41 -3.08
N LEU A 96 -0.39 4.82 -3.40
CA LEU A 96 -1.69 5.39 -3.03
C LEU A 96 -1.91 5.32 -1.52
N SER A 97 -1.57 4.19 -0.89
CA SER A 97 -1.59 4.03 0.57
C SER A 97 -0.73 5.08 1.28
N PHE A 98 0.46 5.38 0.74
CA PHE A 98 1.33 6.42 1.30
C PHE A 98 0.65 7.80 1.32
N LEU A 99 0.00 8.18 0.22
CA LEU A 99 -0.74 9.44 0.12
C LEU A 99 -1.95 9.46 1.07
N LEU A 100 -2.68 8.35 1.16
CA LEU A 100 -3.83 8.20 2.05
C LEU A 100 -3.43 8.27 3.53
N MET A 101 -2.18 7.98 3.89
CA MET A 101 -1.72 8.13 5.27
C MET A 101 -1.59 9.61 5.68
N ILE A 102 -1.25 10.52 4.77
CA ILE A 102 -0.87 11.91 5.11
C ILE A 102 -1.98 12.64 5.91
N PRO A 103 -3.27 12.62 5.50
CA PRO A 103 -4.33 13.27 6.27
C PRO A 103 -4.45 12.72 7.69
N MET A 104 -4.14 11.43 7.91
CA MET A 104 -4.26 10.78 9.23
C MET A 104 -3.31 11.35 10.27
N LEU A 105 -2.16 11.88 9.83
CA LEU A 105 -1.14 12.44 10.72
C LEU A 105 -1.55 13.83 11.27
N SER A 106 -2.57 14.47 10.68
CA SER A 106 -3.05 15.80 11.08
C SER A 106 -4.20 15.82 12.09
N LEU A 107 -4.73 14.66 12.52
CA LEU A 107 -5.92 14.61 13.40
C LEU A 107 -5.69 15.07 14.85
N GLY A 108 -4.43 15.13 15.32
CA GLY A 108 -4.10 15.61 16.65
C GLY A 108 -4.73 14.81 17.80
N GLU A 109 -5.17 15.51 18.83
CA GLU A 109 -5.67 14.99 20.13
C GLU A 109 -6.89 14.08 19.99
N SER A 110 -7.79 14.38 19.06
CA SER A 110 -9.01 13.58 18.82
C SER A 110 -8.71 12.13 18.42
N TYR A 111 -7.54 11.89 17.85
CA TYR A 111 -7.11 10.57 17.38
C TYR A 111 -5.99 9.97 18.22
N PHE A 112 -5.17 10.81 18.82
CA PHE A 112 -4.04 10.43 19.63
C PHE A 112 -4.33 10.77 21.10
N PRO A 113 -5.11 9.93 21.82
CA PRO A 113 -5.57 10.23 23.19
C PRO A 113 -4.40 10.37 24.18
N TRP A 114 -3.24 9.80 23.86
CA TRP A 114 -2.04 9.96 24.68
C TRP A 114 -1.48 11.38 24.70
N ILE A 115 -1.94 12.29 23.83
CA ILE A 115 -1.53 13.70 23.89
C ILE A 115 -2.09 14.35 25.15
N GLU A 116 -3.38 14.14 25.44
CA GLU A 116 -4.02 14.62 26.67
C GLU A 116 -3.50 13.86 27.89
N MET A 117 -3.38 12.53 27.80
CA MET A 117 -2.88 11.70 28.91
C MET A 117 -1.43 12.00 29.29
N MET A 118 -0.66 12.69 28.44
CA MET A 118 0.72 13.07 28.76
C MET A 118 0.80 14.08 29.92
N ALA A 119 -0.27 14.83 30.18
CA ALA A 119 -0.33 15.76 31.31
C ALA A 119 -0.41 15.03 32.66
N ASP A 120 -1.17 13.94 32.72
CA ASP A 120 -1.58 13.34 34.00
C ASP A 120 -0.99 11.95 34.26
N ASP A 121 -0.67 11.16 33.23
CA ASP A 121 -0.24 9.76 33.37
C ASP A 121 1.30 9.60 33.32
N PRO A 122 1.95 9.20 34.43
CA PRO A 122 3.39 8.95 34.48
C PRO A 122 3.88 7.89 33.47
N VAL A 123 3.04 6.92 33.10
CA VAL A 123 3.41 5.86 32.14
C VAL A 123 3.55 6.44 30.73
N VAL A 124 2.69 7.39 30.36
CA VAL A 124 2.73 8.08 29.07
C VAL A 124 3.89 9.09 29.04
N GLN A 125 4.14 9.79 30.14
CA GLN A 125 5.27 10.71 30.28
C GLN A 125 6.63 10.04 30.06
N ASN A 126 6.80 8.82 30.59
CA ASN A 126 8.01 8.02 30.36
C ASN A 126 8.21 7.63 28.88
N LYS A 127 7.16 7.71 28.06
CA LYS A 127 7.19 7.44 26.60
C LYS A 127 7.16 8.71 25.76
N SER A 128 7.27 9.89 26.37
CA SER A 128 7.21 11.20 25.70
C SER A 128 8.23 11.34 24.55
N ALA A 129 9.42 10.78 24.71
CA ALA A 129 10.45 10.78 23.66
C ALA A 129 10.05 9.98 22.40
N TYR A 130 9.12 9.03 22.51
CA TYR A 130 8.64 8.20 21.41
C TYR A 130 7.25 8.63 20.88
N LEU A 131 6.42 9.23 21.75
CA LEU A 131 5.04 9.64 21.47
C LEU A 131 4.89 11.13 21.12
N ASN A 132 5.98 11.89 21.11
CA ASN A 132 6.01 13.27 20.64
C ASN A 132 5.58 13.37 19.17
N MET A 133 4.67 14.31 18.89
CA MET A 133 4.10 14.52 17.56
C MET A 133 5.12 14.71 16.43
N PRO A 134 6.15 15.58 16.53
CA PRO A 134 7.10 15.77 15.43
C PRO A 134 7.87 14.49 15.09
N PHE A 135 8.25 13.70 16.10
CA PHE A 135 8.93 12.42 15.88
C PHE A 135 7.98 11.36 15.34
N LEU A 136 6.74 11.28 15.83
CA LEU A 136 5.72 10.38 15.30
C LEU A 136 5.50 10.63 13.81
N VAL A 137 5.30 11.89 13.41
CA VAL A 137 5.10 12.26 12.00
C VAL A 137 6.33 11.90 11.18
N THR A 138 7.53 12.30 11.63
CA THR A 138 8.79 12.05 10.92
C THR A 138 9.06 10.55 10.76
N ARG A 139 8.90 9.76 11.82
CA ARG A 139 9.12 8.31 11.80
C ARG A 139 8.14 7.60 10.87
N ASN A 140 6.85 7.97 10.88
CA ASN A 140 5.87 7.34 9.99
C ASN A 140 6.14 7.70 8.52
N LEU A 141 6.43 8.97 8.23
CA LEU A 141 6.74 9.41 6.87
C LEU A 141 8.01 8.73 6.34
N LEU A 142 9.13 8.82 7.07
CA LEU A 142 10.39 8.23 6.63
C LEU A 142 10.36 6.70 6.64
N GLY A 143 9.76 6.10 7.68
CA GLY A 143 9.66 4.65 7.83
C GLY A 143 8.84 4.02 6.71
N LEU A 144 7.67 4.59 6.39
CA LEU A 144 6.85 4.10 5.28
C LEU A 144 7.45 4.46 3.92
N ALA A 145 8.04 5.64 3.74
CA ALA A 145 8.70 5.99 2.48
C ALA A 145 9.85 5.02 2.18
N LEU A 146 10.65 4.66 3.18
CA LEU A 146 11.70 3.67 3.05
C LEU A 146 11.11 2.28 2.77
N LEU A 147 10.14 1.82 3.58
CA LEU A 147 9.56 0.49 3.44
C LEU A 147 8.88 0.31 2.07
N PHE A 148 8.05 1.27 1.66
CA PHE A 148 7.34 1.21 0.38
C PHE A 148 8.30 1.47 -0.79
N GLY A 149 9.32 2.31 -0.60
CA GLY A 149 10.38 2.51 -1.59
C GLY A 149 11.14 1.22 -1.88
N VAL A 150 11.55 0.48 -0.83
CA VAL A 150 12.20 -0.83 -0.97
C VAL A 150 11.27 -1.85 -1.61
N ALA A 151 9.99 -1.86 -1.24
CA ALA A 151 8.97 -2.71 -1.84
C ALA A 151 8.82 -2.47 -3.36
N LEU A 152 8.69 -1.20 -3.76
CA LEU A 152 8.59 -0.81 -5.17
C LEU A 152 9.87 -1.14 -5.93
N TYR A 153 11.04 -0.90 -5.31
CA TYR A 153 12.33 -1.21 -5.89
C TYR A 153 12.52 -2.71 -6.13
N PHE A 154 12.10 -3.56 -5.18
CA PHE A 154 12.10 -5.01 -5.37
C PHE A 154 11.27 -5.41 -6.59
N VAL A 155 10.04 -4.90 -6.73
CA VAL A 155 9.19 -5.24 -7.87
C VAL A 155 9.75 -4.69 -9.18
N TYR A 156 10.32 -3.49 -9.17
CA TYR A 156 11.02 -2.93 -10.33
C TYR A 156 12.15 -3.84 -10.80
N LEU A 157 13.04 -4.27 -9.89
CA LEU A 157 14.12 -5.20 -10.22
C LEU A 157 13.59 -6.56 -10.70
N ALA A 158 12.49 -7.02 -10.13
CA ALA A 158 11.87 -8.29 -10.50
C ALA A 158 11.17 -8.27 -11.87
N LEU A 159 10.81 -7.08 -12.37
CA LEU A 159 10.19 -6.84 -13.68
C LEU A 159 11.19 -6.40 -14.75
N ARG A 160 12.33 -5.81 -14.37
CA ARG A 160 13.36 -5.29 -15.30
C ARG A 160 13.78 -6.31 -16.37
N PRO A 161 14.06 -7.59 -16.05
CA PRO A 161 14.43 -8.59 -17.07
C PRO A 161 13.32 -8.86 -18.08
N ASP A 162 12.05 -8.71 -17.67
CA ASP A 162 10.89 -8.95 -18.53
C ASP A 162 10.64 -7.81 -19.51
N MET A 163 11.18 -6.62 -19.21
CA MET A 163 11.10 -5.43 -20.06
C MET A 163 12.24 -5.34 -21.08
N GLY A 164 13.15 -6.33 -21.11
CA GLY A 164 14.32 -6.31 -22.01
C GLY A 164 15.37 -5.25 -21.66
N LEU A 165 15.27 -4.66 -20.47
CA LEU A 165 16.23 -3.66 -19.99
C LEU A 165 17.43 -4.40 -19.36
N SER A 166 18.52 -4.51 -20.12
CA SER A 166 19.83 -5.06 -19.69
C SER A 166 20.31 -4.44 -18.39
#